data_AF-A2FR03-F1
#
_entry.id   AF-A2FR03-F1
#
_cell.length_a   1.000
_cell.length_b   1.000
_cell.length_c   1.000
_cell.angle_alpha   90.00
_cell.angle_beta   90.00
_cell.angle_gamma   90.00
#
_symmetry.space_group_name_H-M   'P 1'
#
loop_
_entity.id
_entity.type
_entity.pdbx_description
1 polymer ?
#
loop_
_entity_poly.entity_id
_entity_poly.type
_entity_poly.pdbx_seq_one_letter_code
_entity_poly.pdbx_strand_id
1 'polypeptide(L)'
;MSFMNDFIQATQKDVVEEVQKLVEEKGIKEKVLQEAQQIAQKTANHLLDNNAPPPETYQGIDISNEDDLDEYLLVLEYLESIGFKFAPSVLRYESQHPEQMVNRKALCTKLGLRSYDRTPLLVQLIEERLNSFQDEEGE
;
A
#
# COMPACT_ATOMS: atom_id res chain seq x y z
N MET A 1 22.15 11.10 17.72
CA MET A 1 21.02 10.17 17.48
C MET A 1 19.71 10.61 18.14
N SER A 2 19.69 11.36 19.26
CA SER A 2 18.44 11.90 19.86
C SER A 2 17.68 12.86 18.92
N PHE A 3 18.39 13.84 18.33
CA PHE A 3 17.77 14.90 17.54
C PHE A 3 16.96 14.42 16.30
N MET A 4 17.40 13.35 15.63
CA MET A 4 16.64 12.77 14.50
C MET A 4 15.41 12.01 14.98
N ASN A 5 15.49 11.30 16.11
CA ASN A 5 14.32 10.63 16.70
C ASN A 5 13.29 11.65 17.19
N ASP A 6 13.74 12.75 17.80
CA ASP A 6 12.88 13.82 18.29
C ASP A 6 12.18 14.54 17.11
N PHE A 7 12.87 14.75 15.99
CA PHE A 7 12.28 15.32 14.77
C PHE A 7 11.29 14.37 14.06
N ILE A 8 11.60 13.08 14.00
CA ILE A 8 10.71 12.05 13.42
C ILE A 8 9.45 11.89 14.29
N GLN A 9 9.57 11.95 15.61
CA GLN A 9 8.43 11.91 16.52
C GLN A 9 7.58 13.18 16.44
N ALA A 10 8.19 14.36 16.34
CA ALA A 10 7.46 15.61 16.17
C ALA A 10 6.62 15.62 14.89
N THR A 11 7.23 15.27 13.76
CA THR A 11 6.50 15.17 12.47
C THR A 11 5.44 14.06 12.45
N GLN A 12 5.62 12.96 13.19
CA GLN A 12 4.56 11.96 13.36
C GLN A 12 3.39 12.50 14.15
N LYS A 13 3.66 13.21 15.24
CA LYS A 13 2.63 13.79 16.10
C LYS A 13 1.81 14.82 15.33
N ASP A 14 2.46 15.71 14.57
CA ASP A 14 1.78 16.75 13.80
C ASP A 14 0.83 16.14 12.74
N VAL A 15 1.26 15.10 12.01
CA VAL A 15 0.40 14.43 11.02
C VAL A 15 -0.77 13.69 11.69
N VAL A 16 -0.54 13.03 12.82
CA VAL A 16 -1.61 12.33 13.54
C VAL A 16 -2.63 13.34 14.11
N GLU A 17 -2.18 14.47 14.63
CA GLU A 17 -3.04 15.55 15.12
C GLU A 17 -3.84 16.19 13.98
N GLU A 18 -3.22 16.38 12.81
CA GLU A 18 -3.89 16.92 11.62
C GLU A 18 -4.93 15.95 11.07
N VAL A 19 -4.63 14.65 11.05
CA VAL A 19 -5.61 13.60 10.71
C VAL A 19 -6.76 13.58 11.71
N GLN A 20 -6.50 13.67 13.02
CA GLN A 20 -7.54 13.72 14.04
C GLN A 20 -8.44 14.96 13.89
N LYS A 21 -7.85 16.15 13.66
CA LYS A 21 -8.61 17.35 13.36
C LYS A 21 -9.47 17.19 12.12
N LEU A 22 -8.91 16.64 11.03
CA LEU A 22 -9.67 16.43 9.80
C LEU A 22 -10.84 15.45 10.01
N VAL A 23 -10.63 14.41 10.82
CA VAL A 23 -11.65 13.43 11.18
C VAL A 23 -12.81 14.08 11.95
N GLU A 24 -12.51 14.97 12.88
CA GLU A 24 -13.50 15.72 13.67
C GLU A 24 -14.19 16.80 12.83
N GLU A 25 -13.43 17.64 12.11
CA GLU A 25 -13.93 18.77 11.32
C GLU A 25 -14.86 18.31 10.18
N LYS A 26 -14.59 17.15 9.57
CA LYS A 26 -15.40 16.61 8.48
C LYS A 26 -16.49 15.64 8.95
N GLY A 27 -16.65 15.42 10.26
CA GLY A 27 -17.59 14.43 10.79
C GLY A 27 -17.36 13.03 10.22
N ILE A 28 -16.10 12.71 9.88
CA ILE A 28 -15.73 11.43 9.27
C ILE A 28 -16.00 10.31 10.29
N LYS A 29 -15.79 10.57 11.57
CA LYS A 29 -16.05 9.61 12.64
C LYS A 29 -17.51 9.15 12.67
N GLU A 30 -18.46 10.09 12.64
CA GLU A 30 -19.89 9.77 12.61
C GLU A 30 -20.26 9.03 11.33
N LYS A 31 -19.74 9.44 10.16
CA LYS A 31 -19.97 8.75 8.89
C LYS A 31 -19.44 7.32 8.90
N VAL A 32 -18.20 7.12 9.34
CA VAL A 32 -17.57 5.81 9.43
C VAL A 32 -18.33 4.91 10.41
N LEU A 33 -18.78 5.44 11.55
CA LEU A 33 -19.61 4.67 12.50
C LEU A 33 -20.95 4.26 11.88
N GLN A 34 -21.62 5.16 11.14
CA GLN A 34 -22.87 4.85 10.46
C GLN A 34 -22.68 3.80 9.36
N GLU A 35 -21.65 3.96 8.52
CA GLU A 35 -21.30 3.00 7.48
C GLU A 35 -20.96 1.62 8.08
N ALA A 36 -20.16 1.59 9.14
CA ALA A 36 -19.83 0.35 9.85
C ALA A 36 -21.07 -0.33 10.44
N GLN A 37 -22.00 0.42 11.02
CA GLN A 37 -23.27 -0.10 11.53
C GLN A 37 -24.15 -0.66 10.39
N GLN A 38 -24.24 0.04 9.27
CA GLN A 38 -25.01 -0.41 8.11
C GLN A 38 -24.44 -1.70 7.52
N ILE A 39 -23.12 -1.80 7.38
CA ILE A 39 -22.45 -3.01 6.90
C ILE A 39 -22.70 -4.15 7.89
N ALA A 40 -22.45 -3.94 9.19
CA ALA A 40 -22.67 -4.95 10.22
C ALA A 40 -24.12 -5.46 10.24
N GLN A 41 -25.09 -4.57 10.06
CA GLN A 41 -26.50 -4.95 10.02
C GLN A 41 -26.87 -5.72 8.75
N LYS A 42 -26.36 -5.31 7.57
CA LYS A 42 -26.51 -6.08 6.33
C LYS A 42 -25.93 -7.49 6.48
N THR A 43 -24.72 -7.60 7.04
CA THR A 43 -24.07 -8.89 7.30
C THR A 43 -24.85 -9.74 8.28
N ALA A 44 -25.33 -9.16 9.40
CA ALA A 44 -26.13 -9.89 10.38
C ALA A 44 -27.46 -10.39 9.80
N ASN A 45 -28.14 -9.56 9.00
CA ASN A 45 -29.39 -9.94 8.34
C ASN A 45 -29.17 -11.07 7.33
N HIS A 46 -28.07 -11.04 6.57
CA HIS A 46 -27.69 -12.11 5.64
C HIS A 46 -27.35 -13.43 6.35
N LEU A 47 -26.75 -13.37 7.55
CA LEU A 47 -26.50 -14.57 8.37
C LEU A 47 -27.79 -15.18 8.95
N LEU A 48 -28.79 -14.36 9.24
CA LEU A 48 -30.07 -14.80 9.82
C LEU A 48 -31.09 -15.24 8.76
N ASP A 49 -31.04 -14.65 7.57
CA ASP A 49 -31.92 -14.96 6.44
C ASP A 49 -31.10 -15.12 5.15
N ASN A 50 -31.04 -16.36 4.64
CA ASN A 50 -30.35 -16.68 3.39
C ASN A 50 -30.95 -15.99 2.15
N ASN A 51 -32.14 -15.37 2.25
CA ASN A 51 -32.73 -14.58 1.17
C ASN A 51 -32.36 -13.09 1.23
N ALA A 52 -31.72 -12.63 2.31
CA ALA A 52 -31.26 -11.24 2.40
C ALA A 52 -30.04 -11.01 1.47
N PRO A 53 -29.86 -9.79 0.93
CA PRO A 53 -28.77 -9.49 0.00
C PRO A 53 -27.40 -9.73 0.66
N PRO A 54 -26.44 -10.33 -0.07
CA PRO A 54 -25.11 -10.58 0.47
C PRO A 54 -24.38 -9.26 0.79
N PRO A 55 -23.48 -9.26 1.77
CA PRO A 55 -22.65 -8.09 2.08
C PRO A 55 -21.82 -7.68 0.87
N GLU A 56 -21.54 -6.37 0.77
CA GLU A 56 -20.72 -5.79 -0.29
C GLU A 56 -19.30 -6.39 -0.24
N THR A 57 -18.83 -6.89 -1.37
CA THR A 57 -17.46 -7.37 -1.54
C THR A 57 -16.65 -6.31 -2.28
N TYR A 58 -15.49 -5.98 -1.74
CA TYR A 58 -14.53 -5.11 -2.41
C TYR A 58 -13.62 -5.97 -3.27
N GLN A 59 -13.44 -5.59 -4.54
CA GLN A 59 -12.49 -6.27 -5.41
C GLN A 59 -11.07 -5.85 -5.03
N GLY A 60 -10.23 -6.83 -4.68
CA GLY A 60 -8.81 -6.65 -4.51
C GLY A 60 -8.06 -6.66 -5.84
N ILE A 61 -6.73 -6.55 -5.76
CA ILE A 61 -5.85 -6.75 -6.91
C ILE A 61 -5.60 -8.25 -7.05
N ASP A 62 -5.76 -8.81 -8.25
CA ASP A 62 -5.36 -10.19 -8.49
C ASP A 62 -3.83 -10.27 -8.55
N ILE A 63 -3.23 -11.07 -7.68
CA ILE A 63 -1.79 -11.35 -7.62
C ILE A 63 -1.52 -12.86 -7.74
N SER A 64 -2.45 -13.59 -8.35
CA SER A 64 -2.41 -15.05 -8.44
C SER A 64 -1.27 -15.57 -9.33
N ASN A 65 -0.79 -14.76 -10.27
CA ASN A 65 0.39 -15.09 -11.07
C ASN A 65 1.63 -14.36 -10.55
N GLU A 66 2.78 -14.87 -10.97
CA GLU A 66 4.08 -14.45 -10.46
C GLU A 66 4.48 -13.03 -10.93
N ASP A 67 4.03 -12.62 -12.12
CA ASP A 67 4.35 -11.31 -12.69
C ASP A 67 3.56 -10.20 -11.98
N ASP A 68 2.25 -10.39 -11.78
CA ASP A 68 1.37 -9.47 -11.05
C ASP A 68 1.81 -9.31 -9.59
N LEU A 69 2.30 -10.40 -8.98
CA LEU A 69 2.89 -10.36 -7.65
C LEU A 69 4.15 -9.49 -7.60
N ASP A 70 5.03 -9.62 -8.59
CA ASP A 70 6.25 -8.80 -8.66
C ASP A 70 5.92 -7.33 -8.90
N GLU A 71 4.97 -7.02 -9.79
CA GLU A 71 4.51 -5.65 -10.02
C GLU A 71 3.93 -5.04 -8.74
N TYR A 72 3.07 -5.78 -8.05
CA TYR A 72 2.54 -5.39 -6.75
C TYR A 72 3.65 -5.11 -5.73
N LEU A 73 4.62 -6.02 -5.63
CA LEU A 73 5.74 -5.89 -4.71
C LEU A 73 6.66 -4.73 -5.06
N LEU A 74 6.87 -4.42 -6.34
CA LEU A 74 7.64 -3.26 -6.80
C LEU A 74 6.99 -1.94 -6.39
N VAL A 75 5.66 -1.83 -6.50
CA VAL A 75 4.91 -0.65 -6.03
C VAL A 75 4.97 -0.54 -4.51
N LEU A 76 4.75 -1.65 -3.79
CA LEU A 76 4.83 -1.66 -2.33
C LEU A 76 6.23 -1.26 -1.84
N GLU A 77 7.27 -1.81 -2.47
CA GLU A 77 8.67 -1.49 -2.20
C GLU A 77 8.97 -0.03 -2.47
N TYR A 78 8.48 0.52 -3.58
CA TYR A 78 8.65 1.93 -3.91
C TYR A 78 8.09 2.84 -2.81
N LEU A 79 6.85 2.58 -2.37
CA LEU A 79 6.19 3.35 -1.32
C LEU A 79 6.96 3.28 0.01
N GLU A 80 7.48 2.09 0.36
CA GLU A 80 8.31 1.90 1.57
C GLU A 80 9.65 2.64 1.45
N SER A 81 10.33 2.54 0.31
CA SER A 81 11.67 3.10 0.09
C SER A 81 11.71 4.62 0.00
N ILE A 82 10.66 5.27 -0.50
CA ILE A 82 10.55 6.73 -0.49
C ILE A 82 10.06 7.29 0.87
N GLY A 83 9.75 6.40 1.82
CA GLY A 83 9.44 6.78 3.21
C GLY A 83 7.98 7.12 3.48
N PHE A 84 7.03 6.67 2.65
CA PHE A 84 5.62 6.83 2.97
C PHE A 84 5.22 5.94 4.16
N LYS A 85 4.77 6.57 5.24
CA LYS A 85 4.46 5.87 6.51
C LYS A 85 3.15 5.08 6.48
N PHE A 86 2.17 5.54 5.70
CA PHE A 86 0.81 4.98 5.69
C PHE A 86 0.43 4.31 4.38
N ALA A 87 0.90 4.85 3.25
CA ALA A 87 0.54 4.36 1.91
C ALA A 87 0.81 2.85 1.71
N PRO A 88 1.94 2.27 2.17
CA PRO A 88 2.15 0.82 2.06
C PRO A 88 1.08 0.01 2.79
N SER A 89 0.66 0.48 3.97
CA SER A 89 -0.37 -0.21 4.74
C SER A 89 -1.74 -0.07 4.09
N VAL A 90 -2.10 1.12 3.61
CA VAL A 90 -3.34 1.35 2.87
C VAL A 90 -3.40 0.45 1.64
N LEU A 91 -2.32 0.41 0.84
CA LEU A 91 -2.24 -0.44 -0.35
C LEU A 91 -2.49 -1.90 0.00
N ARG A 92 -1.85 -2.44 1.04
CA ARG A 92 -2.06 -3.83 1.49
C ARG A 92 -3.51 -4.14 1.84
N TYR A 93 -4.17 -3.26 2.59
CA TYR A 93 -5.56 -3.49 2.99
C TYR A 93 -6.54 -3.29 1.84
N GLU A 94 -6.38 -2.24 1.05
CA GLU A 94 -7.27 -1.95 -0.08
C GLU A 94 -7.11 -2.99 -1.19
N SER A 95 -5.90 -3.50 -1.42
CA SER A 95 -5.64 -4.57 -2.40
C SER A 95 -6.09 -5.95 -1.95
N GLN A 96 -6.59 -6.11 -0.70
CA GLN A 96 -6.93 -7.38 -0.07
C GLN A 96 -5.73 -8.31 0.23
N HIS A 97 -4.53 -7.77 0.47
CA HIS A 97 -3.29 -8.52 0.76
C HIS A 97 -2.57 -8.00 2.03
N PRO A 98 -3.21 -8.03 3.22
CA PRO A 98 -2.65 -7.46 4.45
C PRO A 98 -1.36 -8.15 4.93
N GLU A 99 -1.19 -9.43 4.62
CA GLU A 99 -0.02 -10.23 4.98
C GLU A 99 1.19 -10.04 4.06
N GLN A 100 1.00 -9.43 2.88
CA GLN A 100 2.07 -9.33 1.90
C GLN A 100 3.14 -8.35 2.39
N MET A 101 4.39 -8.81 2.45
CA MET A 101 5.53 -7.99 2.86
C MET A 101 6.62 -8.02 1.80
N VAL A 102 7.26 -6.87 1.62
CA VAL A 102 8.35 -6.74 0.66
C VAL A 102 9.60 -7.42 1.21
N ASN A 103 10.13 -8.38 0.45
CA ASN A 103 11.49 -8.88 0.63
C ASN A 103 12.39 -8.31 -0.47
N ARG A 104 12.93 -7.10 -0.23
CA ARG A 104 13.74 -6.37 -1.22
C ARG A 104 14.89 -7.21 -1.76
N LYS A 105 15.57 -8.00 -0.90
CA LYS A 105 16.70 -8.84 -1.31
C LYS A 105 16.26 -9.94 -2.28
N ALA A 106 15.16 -10.63 -1.97
CA ALA A 106 14.62 -11.67 -2.84
C ALA A 106 14.17 -11.08 -4.18
N LEU A 107 13.48 -9.94 -4.16
CA LEU A 107 12.99 -9.26 -5.36
C LEU A 107 14.16 -8.76 -6.24
N CYS A 108 15.23 -8.22 -5.65
CA CYS A 108 16.45 -7.87 -6.38
C CYS A 108 17.07 -9.08 -7.07
N THR A 109 17.24 -10.20 -6.34
CA THR A 109 17.84 -11.41 -6.90
C THR A 109 17.01 -11.97 -8.04
N LYS A 110 15.68 -11.94 -7.92
CA LYS A 110 14.75 -12.42 -8.93
C LYS A 110 14.81 -11.56 -10.20
N LEU A 111 14.79 -10.24 -10.05
CA LEU A 111 14.74 -9.29 -11.16
C LEU A 111 16.11 -8.88 -11.72
N GLY A 112 17.22 -9.39 -11.15
CA GLY A 112 18.57 -9.03 -11.55
C GLY A 112 19.00 -7.61 -11.14
N LEU A 113 18.28 -6.96 -10.22
CA LEU A 113 18.48 -5.57 -9.82
C LEU A 113 19.56 -5.41 -8.73
N ARG A 114 20.04 -4.17 -8.58
CA ARG A 114 21.07 -3.81 -7.60
C ARG A 114 20.49 -3.74 -6.19
N SER A 115 21.08 -4.50 -5.27
CA SER A 115 20.61 -4.59 -3.88
C SER A 115 21.39 -3.72 -2.88
N TYR A 116 22.47 -3.07 -3.31
CA TYR A 116 23.41 -2.37 -2.41
C TYR A 116 23.09 -0.89 -2.19
N ASP A 117 22.20 -0.29 -3.00
CA ASP A 117 21.79 1.10 -2.85
C ASP A 117 20.35 1.25 -2.34
N ARG A 118 19.96 2.50 -2.08
CA ARG A 118 18.62 2.87 -1.59
C ARG A 118 17.66 3.28 -2.71
N THR A 119 18.06 3.14 -3.97
CA THR A 119 17.22 3.49 -5.10
C THR A 119 16.03 2.51 -5.11
N PRO A 120 14.78 2.99 -5.16
CA PRO A 120 13.63 2.11 -5.28
C PRO A 120 13.77 1.17 -6.48
N LEU A 121 13.38 -0.09 -6.32
CA LEU A 121 13.58 -1.13 -7.34
C LEU A 121 12.80 -0.81 -8.62
N LEU A 122 11.61 -0.24 -8.48
CA LEU A 122 10.83 0.22 -9.62
C LEU A 122 11.57 1.28 -10.46
N VAL A 123 12.30 2.18 -9.80
CA VAL A 123 13.10 3.20 -10.49
C VAL A 123 14.28 2.55 -11.22
N GLN A 124 14.99 1.62 -10.55
CA GLN A 124 16.09 0.88 -11.18
C GLN A 124 15.62 0.12 -12.43
N LEU A 125 14.47 -0.54 -12.36
CA LEU A 125 13.90 -1.29 -13.48
C LEU A 125 13.58 -0.38 -14.68
N ILE A 126 13.01 0.79 -14.43
CA ILE A 126 12.72 1.78 -15.48
C ILE A 126 14.02 2.31 -16.10
N GLU A 127 15.03 2.63 -15.29
CA GLU A 127 16.34 3.07 -15.78
C GLU A 127 16.99 2.03 -16.70
N GLU A 128 17.01 0.75 -16.29
CA GLU A 128 17.57 -0.33 -17.10
C GLU A 128 16.86 -0.47 -18.44
N ARG A 129 15.52 -0.38 -18.44
CA ARG A 129 14.72 -0.44 -19.66
C ARG A 129 14.91 0.77 -20.57
N LEU A 130 15.08 1.96 -20.02
CA LEU A 130 15.36 3.17 -20.81
C LEU A 130 16.74 3.11 -21.46
N ASN A 131 17.74 2.61 -20.76
CA ASN A 131 19.09 2.46 -21.30
C ASN A 131 19.15 1.43 -22.43
N SER A 132 18.45 0.29 -22.29
CA SER A 132 18.40 -0.71 -23.36
C SER A 132 17.80 -0.17 -24.67
N PHE A 133 16.79 0.69 -24.58
CA PHE A 133 16.22 1.33 -25.78
C PHE A 133 17.18 2.31 -26.46
N GLN A 134 18.00 3.03 -25.68
CA GLN A 134 18.99 3.97 -26.25
C GLN A 134 20.15 3.24 -26.93
N ASP A 135 20.52 2.07 -26.43
CA ASP A 135 21.54 1.22 -27.05
C ASP A 135 21.04 0.60 -28.37
N GLU A 136 19.76 0.26 -28.47
CA GLU A 136 19.13 -0.28 -29.70
C GLU A 136 18.90 0.77 -30.80
N GLU A 137 18.66 2.03 -30.45
CA GLU A 137 18.51 3.14 -31.43
C GLU A 137 19.87 3.73 -31.88
N GLY A 138 20.96 3.36 -31.19
CA GLY A 138 22.32 3.83 -31.46
C GLY A 138 23.15 2.94 -32.40
N GLU A 139 22.63 1.79 -32.83
CA GLU A 139 23.20 0.89 -33.86
C GLU A 139 22.58 1.12 -35.24
#